data_AF-A0A5D2B1K8-F1
#
_entry.id   AF-A0A5D2B1K8-F1
#
_cell.length_a   1.000
_cell.length_b   1.000
_cell.length_c   1.000
_cell.angle_alpha   90.00
_cell.angle_beta   90.00
_cell.angle_gamma   90.00
#
_symmetry.space_group_name_H-M   'P 1'
#
loop_
_entity.id
_entity.type
_entity.pdbx_description
1 polymer ?
#
loop_
_entity_poly.entity_id
_entity_poly.type
_entity_poly.pdbx_seq_one_letter_code
_entity_poly.pdbx_strand_id
1 'polypeptide(L)'
;MSCIKKQAMMEPLVDTVDQKQIVTNCHLLKTMDISKMVLGDASFTAPFKLIAERDDYIHAFVAYFDVSFTKCHKLMGFSTGPRSRATHWKQTVLYLEDVLTICEGETIIGSMTVAPNKKNPRDVDIMVKYSLSGRRCVVSRVQFYKMR
;
A
#
# COMPACT_ATOMS: atom_id res chain seq x y z
N MET A 1 -20.85 4.88 -18.33
CA MET A 1 -20.72 3.86 -17.26
C MET A 1 -19.97 4.40 -16.03
N SER A 2 -20.37 5.55 -15.49
CA SER A 2 -19.67 6.20 -14.36
C SER A 2 -19.88 5.50 -13.01
N CYS A 3 -21.01 4.79 -12.85
CA CYS A 3 -21.30 4.00 -11.65
C CYS A 3 -20.31 2.84 -11.45
N ILE A 4 -19.94 2.13 -12.53
CA ILE A 4 -18.98 1.02 -12.48
C ILE A 4 -17.59 1.51 -12.11
N LYS A 5 -17.17 2.68 -12.63
CA LYS A 5 -15.86 3.28 -12.29
C LYS A 5 -15.68 3.41 -10.77
N LYS A 6 -16.69 3.93 -10.06
CA LYS A 6 -16.61 4.09 -8.60
C LYS A 6 -16.43 2.75 -7.87
N GLN A 7 -17.08 1.70 -8.36
CA GLN A 7 -16.97 0.38 -7.76
C GLN A 7 -15.60 -0.24 -8.03
N ALA A 8 -15.08 -0.11 -9.25
CA ALA A 8 -13.76 -0.61 -9.62
C ALA A 8 -12.62 0.06 -8.83
N MET A 9 -12.73 1.35 -8.52
CA MET A 9 -11.71 2.07 -7.72
C MET A 9 -11.62 1.59 -6.26
N MET A 10 -12.66 0.91 -5.75
CA MET A 10 -12.66 0.32 -4.41
C MET A 10 -12.04 -1.09 -4.39
N GLU A 11 -11.73 -1.69 -5.53
CA GLU A 11 -11.15 -3.04 -5.61
C GLU A 11 -9.66 -2.92 -5.93
N PRO A 12 -8.76 -3.37 -5.02
CA PRO A 12 -7.33 -3.38 -5.29
C PRO A 12 -6.98 -4.30 -6.46
N LEU A 13 -6.03 -3.90 -7.29
CA LEU A 13 -5.53 -4.70 -8.41
C LEU A 13 -4.26 -5.45 -8.02
N VAL A 14 -4.15 -6.73 -8.39
CA VAL A 14 -2.89 -7.50 -8.25
C VAL A 14 -2.16 -7.52 -9.58
N ASP A 15 -1.14 -6.68 -9.72
CA ASP A 15 -0.34 -6.62 -10.94
C ASP A 15 1.14 -6.27 -10.72
N THR A 16 1.95 -6.43 -11.77
CA THR A 16 3.38 -6.11 -11.73
C THR A 16 3.54 -4.62 -11.99
N VAL A 17 4.20 -3.93 -11.07
CA VAL A 17 4.51 -2.51 -11.17
C VAL A 17 5.96 -2.35 -11.61
N ASP A 18 6.19 -1.59 -12.68
CA ASP A 18 7.54 -1.25 -13.12
C ASP A 18 8.19 -0.33 -12.06
N GLN A 19 9.43 -0.65 -11.65
CA GLN A 19 10.22 0.19 -10.76
C GLN A 19 10.26 1.66 -11.19
N LYS A 20 10.25 1.94 -12.50
CA LYS A 20 10.26 3.32 -13.03
C LYS A 20 9.01 4.10 -12.65
N GLN A 21 7.89 3.44 -12.33
CA GLN A 21 6.63 4.07 -11.92
C GLN A 21 6.62 4.46 -10.43
N ILE A 22 7.62 4.03 -9.65
CA ILE A 22 7.70 4.37 -8.23
C ILE A 22 8.27 5.79 -8.09
N VAL A 23 7.49 6.66 -7.44
CA VAL A 23 7.78 8.11 -7.30
C VAL A 23 8.34 8.45 -5.91
N THR A 24 8.10 7.60 -4.91
CA THR A 24 8.44 7.87 -3.51
C THR A 24 9.38 6.82 -2.94
N ASN A 25 9.93 7.13 -1.77
CA ASN A 25 10.50 6.09 -0.90
C ASN A 25 9.41 5.08 -0.46
N CYS A 26 9.81 4.00 0.19
CA CYS A 26 8.90 3.03 0.81
C CYS A 26 8.80 3.23 2.32
N HIS A 27 7.66 2.87 2.92
CA HIS A 27 7.43 2.94 4.37
C HIS A 27 6.96 1.58 4.90
N LEU A 28 7.58 1.10 5.97
CA LEU A 28 7.18 -0.14 6.64
C LEU A 28 5.89 0.09 7.44
N LEU A 29 4.84 -0.66 7.12
CA LEU A 29 3.56 -0.56 7.83
C LEU A 29 3.49 -1.47 9.05
N LYS A 30 3.89 -2.73 8.92
CA LYS A 30 3.77 -3.73 9.97
C LYS A 30 4.85 -4.79 9.84
N THR A 31 5.48 -5.11 10.96
CA THR A 31 6.31 -6.32 11.11
C THR A 31 5.47 -7.41 11.75
N MET A 32 5.53 -8.61 11.19
CA MET A 32 4.78 -9.78 11.65
C MET A 32 5.76 -10.87 12.10
N ASP A 33 6.01 -10.97 13.42
CA ASP A 33 6.78 -12.08 14.01
C ASP A 33 5.85 -13.28 14.23
N ILE A 34 5.83 -14.19 13.27
CA ILE A 34 4.94 -15.36 13.24
C ILE A 34 5.11 -16.23 14.50
N SER A 35 6.27 -16.18 15.17
CA SER A 35 6.51 -16.97 16.40
C SER A 35 5.81 -16.42 17.65
N LYS A 36 5.33 -15.18 17.61
CA LYS A 36 4.74 -14.47 18.76
C LYS A 36 3.35 -13.90 18.48
N MET A 37 2.90 -13.91 17.23
CA MET A 37 1.63 -13.32 16.84
C MET A 37 0.42 -14.05 17.43
N VAL A 38 -0.59 -13.26 17.78
CA VAL A 38 -1.94 -13.75 18.12
C VAL A 38 -2.94 -13.37 17.02
N LEU A 39 -4.12 -14.00 17.01
CA LEU A 39 -5.14 -13.81 15.95
C LEU A 39 -5.52 -12.35 15.69
N GLY A 40 -5.46 -11.49 16.71
CA GLY A 40 -5.76 -10.05 16.58
C GLY A 40 -4.70 -9.24 15.85
N ASP A 41 -3.44 -9.72 15.78
CA ASP A 41 -2.32 -8.92 15.26
C ASP A 41 -2.35 -8.71 13.75
N ALA A 42 -3.12 -9.55 13.03
CA ALA A 42 -3.36 -9.41 11.60
C ALA A 42 -4.28 -8.21 11.28
N SER A 43 -5.06 -7.74 12.25
CA SER A 43 -5.85 -6.51 12.14
C SER A 43 -5.06 -5.34 12.72
N PHE A 44 -4.63 -4.39 11.90
CA PHE A 44 -3.78 -3.31 12.36
C PHE A 44 -4.12 -1.97 11.71
N THR A 45 -3.75 -0.90 12.39
CA THR A 45 -3.67 0.46 11.82
C THR A 45 -2.24 0.94 11.98
N ALA A 46 -1.63 1.35 10.88
CA ALA A 46 -0.25 1.84 10.86
C ALA A 46 -0.19 3.23 10.20
N PRO A 47 0.49 4.21 10.82
CA PRO A 47 0.81 5.45 10.15
C PRO A 47 1.84 5.19 9.04
N PHE A 48 1.85 6.03 8.02
CA PHE A 48 2.91 6.04 7.02
C PHE A 48 3.29 7.45 6.63
N LYS A 49 4.54 7.58 6.18
CA LYS A 49 5.10 8.80 5.63
C LYS A 49 5.90 8.45 4.37
N LEU A 50 5.44 8.94 3.22
CA LEU A 50 6.08 8.76 1.92
C LEU A 50 6.61 10.10 1.44
N ILE A 51 7.87 10.14 1.03
CA ILE A 51 8.57 11.33 0.54
C ILE A 51 8.79 11.14 -0.96
N ALA A 52 8.40 12.13 -1.76
CA ALA A 52 8.60 12.12 -3.20
C ALA A 52 10.08 12.26 -3.54
N GLU A 53 10.57 11.36 -4.39
CA GLU A 53 11.94 11.35 -4.90
C GLU A 53 12.07 12.15 -6.21
N ARG A 54 10.94 12.53 -6.83
CA ARG A 54 10.88 13.37 -8.03
C ARG A 54 9.52 14.05 -8.18
N ASP A 55 9.46 15.08 -9.01
CA ASP A 55 8.20 15.68 -9.48
C ASP A 55 7.43 14.69 -10.35
N ASP A 56 6.18 14.38 -10.01
CA ASP A 56 5.35 13.44 -10.78
C ASP A 56 3.86 13.52 -10.39
N TYR A 57 3.05 12.65 -10.99
CA TYR A 57 1.65 12.42 -10.64
C TYR A 57 1.45 11.07 -9.96
N ILE A 58 0.84 11.05 -8.77
CA ILE A 58 0.53 9.83 -8.03
C ILE A 58 -0.92 9.44 -8.28
N HIS A 59 -1.09 8.24 -8.85
CA HIS A 59 -2.38 7.67 -9.24
C HIS A 59 -2.85 6.57 -8.28
N ALA A 60 -1.92 5.93 -7.57
CA ALA A 60 -2.18 4.78 -6.73
C ALA A 60 -1.11 4.62 -5.64
N PHE A 61 -1.47 3.95 -4.55
CA PHE A 61 -0.49 3.35 -3.64
C PHE A 61 -0.16 1.92 -4.07
N VAL A 62 1.05 1.48 -3.79
CA VAL A 62 1.50 0.11 -4.04
C VAL A 62 1.91 -0.53 -2.72
N ALA A 63 1.25 -1.63 -2.36
CA ALA A 63 1.58 -2.44 -1.21
C ALA A 63 2.27 -3.74 -1.65
N TYR A 64 3.31 -4.12 -0.93
CA TYR A 64 4.07 -5.35 -1.12
C TYR A 64 4.59 -5.83 0.25
N PHE A 65 5.20 -7.01 0.29
CA PHE A 65 5.73 -7.58 1.52
C PHE A 65 7.06 -8.28 1.29
N ASP A 66 7.83 -8.38 2.37
CA ASP A 66 9.07 -9.12 2.41
C ASP A 66 8.93 -10.28 3.40
N VAL A 67 9.56 -11.41 3.09
CA VAL A 67 9.61 -12.59 3.95
C VAL A 67 11.06 -12.85 4.32
N SER A 68 11.32 -13.01 5.62
CA SER A 68 12.66 -13.30 6.15
C SER A 68 12.63 -14.55 7.02
N PHE A 69 13.55 -15.49 6.78
CA PHE A 69 13.75 -16.71 7.55
C PHE A 69 14.86 -16.48 8.58
N THR A 70 14.48 -15.99 9.77
CA THR A 70 15.42 -15.51 10.79
C THR A 70 16.14 -16.59 11.58
N LYS A 71 15.75 -17.86 11.45
CA LYS A 71 16.36 -19.01 12.15
C LYS A 71 17.35 -19.80 11.29
N CYS A 72 17.62 -19.34 10.08
CA CYS A 72 18.62 -19.96 9.21
C CYS A 72 20.03 -19.49 9.56
N HIS A 73 21.03 -20.36 9.37
CA HIS A 73 22.46 -19.99 9.54
C HIS A 73 22.90 -18.89 8.55
N LYS A 74 22.28 -18.83 7.37
CA LYS A 74 22.44 -17.73 6.41
C LYS A 74 21.17 -16.90 6.39
N LEU A 75 21.31 -15.59 6.20
CA LEU A 75 20.17 -14.71 6.00
C LEU A 75 19.45 -15.12 4.71
N MET A 76 18.21 -15.58 4.86
CA MET A 76 17.39 -16.08 3.76
C MET A 76 16.07 -15.32 3.76
N GLY A 77 15.59 -14.98 2.58
CA GLY A 77 14.35 -14.24 2.41
C GLY A 77 14.13 -13.83 0.96
N PHE A 78 12.97 -13.23 0.70
CA PHE A 78 12.66 -12.63 -0.58
C PHE A 78 11.72 -11.43 -0.38
N SER A 79 11.69 -10.58 -1.39
CA SER A 79 10.82 -9.40 -1.42
C SER A 79 9.89 -9.51 -2.62
N THR A 80 8.62 -9.12 -2.44
CA THR A 80 7.66 -8.94 -3.54
C THR A 80 7.63 -7.50 -4.05
N GLY A 81 8.56 -6.65 -3.60
CA GLY A 81 8.62 -5.25 -3.99
C GLY A 81 8.88 -5.05 -5.48
N PRO A 82 8.50 -3.89 -6.04
CA PRO A 82 8.64 -3.57 -7.47
C PRO A 82 10.11 -3.47 -7.93
N ARG A 83 11.05 -3.33 -6.99
CA ARG A 83 12.51 -3.33 -7.24
C ARG A 83 13.15 -4.71 -7.15
N SER A 84 12.37 -5.73 -6.82
CA SER A 84 12.81 -7.10 -6.61
C SER A 84 12.40 -7.98 -7.80
N ARG A 85 12.97 -9.19 -7.89
CA ARG A 85 12.55 -10.16 -8.91
C ARG A 85 11.05 -10.45 -8.77
N ALA A 86 10.33 -10.41 -9.89
CA ALA A 86 8.90 -10.68 -9.91
C ALA A 86 8.57 -12.06 -9.31
N THR A 87 7.51 -12.10 -8.50
CA THR A 87 6.94 -13.31 -7.93
C THR A 87 5.50 -13.46 -8.39
N HIS A 88 4.87 -14.63 -8.16
CA HIS A 88 3.47 -14.85 -8.52
C HIS A 88 2.50 -13.93 -7.73
N TRP A 89 2.92 -13.41 -6.58
CA TRP A 89 2.13 -12.43 -5.80
C TRP A 89 2.06 -11.06 -6.46
N LYS A 90 3.02 -10.72 -7.34
CA LYS A 90 3.16 -9.38 -7.92
C LYS A 90 3.10 -8.30 -6.81
N GLN A 91 2.38 -7.19 -7.03
CA GLN A 91 2.10 -6.17 -6.02
C GLN A 91 0.60 -5.84 -5.97
N THR A 92 0.16 -5.28 -4.85
CA THR A 92 -1.22 -4.80 -4.66
C THR A 92 -1.29 -3.30 -4.95
N VAL A 93 -2.06 -2.91 -5.96
CA VAL A 93 -2.25 -1.52 -6.40
C VAL A 93 -3.59 -0.99 -5.90
N LEU A 94 -3.54 0.14 -5.20
CA LEU A 94 -4.68 0.83 -4.58
C LEU A 94 -4.88 2.18 -5.28
N TYR A 95 -5.75 2.23 -6.30
CA TYR A 95 -6.00 3.45 -7.07
C TYR A 95 -6.67 4.54 -6.25
N LEU A 96 -6.20 5.77 -6.39
CA LEU A 96 -6.76 6.95 -5.72
C LEU A 96 -7.90 7.55 -6.55
N GLU A 97 -8.95 8.02 -5.88
CA GLU A 97 -10.04 8.75 -6.57
C GLU A 97 -9.54 10.02 -7.27
N ASP A 98 -8.60 10.73 -6.64
CA ASP A 98 -7.97 11.96 -7.11
C ASP A 98 -6.51 11.68 -7.52
N VAL A 99 -6.06 12.22 -8.65
CA VAL A 99 -4.64 12.18 -9.05
C VAL A 99 -3.89 13.27 -8.30
N LEU A 100 -2.85 12.88 -7.55
CA LEU A 100 -2.09 13.82 -6.74
C LEU A 100 -0.92 14.37 -7.55
N THR A 101 -0.80 15.69 -7.63
CA THR A 101 0.41 16.33 -8.19
C THR A 101 1.39 16.54 -7.06
N ILE A 102 2.56 15.91 -7.13
CA ILE A 102 3.57 15.97 -6.08
C ILE A 102 4.90 16.48 -6.64
N CYS A 103 5.61 17.27 -5.85
CA CYS A 103 6.96 17.72 -6.19
C CYS A 103 8.01 17.00 -5.33
N GLU A 104 9.23 16.90 -5.82
CA GLU A 104 10.37 16.32 -5.10
C GLU A 104 10.51 16.93 -3.69
N GLY A 105 10.74 16.07 -2.70
CA GLY A 105 10.84 16.41 -1.29
C GLY A 105 9.50 16.61 -0.57
N GLU A 106 8.38 16.71 -1.28
CA GLU A 106 7.05 16.77 -0.66
C GLU A 106 6.66 15.42 -0.05
N THR A 107 5.76 15.47 0.93
CA THR A 107 5.42 14.30 1.75
C THR A 107 3.93 14.01 1.73
N ILE A 108 3.57 12.75 1.49
CA ILE A 108 2.26 12.20 1.78
C ILE A 108 2.30 11.56 3.18
N ILE A 109 1.41 12.00 4.06
CA ILE A 109 1.28 11.46 5.42
C ILE A 109 -0.09 10.82 5.54
N GLY A 110 -0.17 9.69 6.22
CA GLY A 110 -1.43 8.97 6.32
C GLY A 110 -1.42 7.85 7.34
N SER A 111 -2.50 7.08 7.31
CA SER A 111 -2.60 5.81 8.02
C SER A 111 -3.34 4.79 7.17
N MET A 112 -2.90 3.54 7.25
CA MET A 112 -3.54 2.40 6.61
C MET A 112 -4.08 1.47 7.69
N THR A 113 -5.37 1.19 7.64
CA THR A 113 -6.03 0.17 8.45
C THR A 113 -6.33 -1.03 7.58
N VAL A 114 -5.96 -2.22 8.06
CA VAL A 114 -6.22 -3.51 7.40
C VAL A 114 -6.92 -4.41 8.40
N ALA A 115 -8.05 -4.99 8.01
CA ALA A 115 -8.79 -5.93 8.86
C ALA A 115 -9.57 -6.95 8.01
N PRO A 116 -9.82 -8.16 8.53
CA PRO A 116 -10.75 -9.11 7.91
C PRO A 116 -12.16 -8.53 7.81
N ASN A 117 -12.86 -8.80 6.72
CA ASN A 117 -14.25 -8.36 6.56
C ASN A 117 -15.18 -9.09 7.54
N LYS A 118 -16.17 -8.36 8.07
CA LYS A 118 -17.14 -8.89 9.05
C LYS A 118 -18.03 -10.02 8.52
N LYS A 119 -18.35 -10.04 7.22
CA LYS A 119 -19.23 -11.04 6.60
C LYS A 119 -18.46 -12.25 6.09
N ASN A 120 -17.34 -12.02 5.42
CA ASN A 120 -16.45 -13.07 4.95
C ASN A 120 -15.02 -12.79 5.44
N PRO A 121 -14.52 -13.49 6.47
CA PRO A 121 -13.18 -13.27 7.01
C PRO A 121 -12.02 -13.50 6.03
N ARG A 122 -12.30 -14.09 4.85
CA ARG A 122 -11.31 -14.22 3.76
C ARG A 122 -11.17 -12.95 2.93
N ASP A 123 -12.19 -12.10 2.89
CA ASP A 123 -12.10 -10.78 2.27
C ASP A 123 -11.32 -9.85 3.22
N VAL A 124 -10.57 -8.90 2.67
CA VAL A 124 -9.82 -7.91 3.44
C VAL A 124 -10.40 -6.52 3.20
N ASP A 125 -10.79 -5.86 4.28
CA ASP A 125 -11.18 -4.45 4.27
C ASP A 125 -9.94 -3.58 4.54
N ILE A 126 -9.67 -2.64 3.65
CA ILE A 126 -8.54 -1.72 3.73
C ILE A 126 -9.08 -0.29 3.77
N MET A 127 -8.70 0.49 4.76
CA MET A 127 -8.99 1.93 4.82
C MET A 127 -7.68 2.69 4.77
N VAL A 128 -7.56 3.61 3.80
CA VAL A 128 -6.40 4.50 3.67
C VAL A 128 -6.84 5.92 3.94
N LYS A 129 -6.28 6.53 4.97
CA LYS A 129 -6.37 7.98 5.22
C LYS A 129 -5.06 8.59 4.74
N TYR A 130 -5.13 9.62 3.90
CA TYR A 130 -3.93 10.29 3.42
C TYR A 130 -4.17 11.79 3.27
N SER A 131 -3.10 12.54 3.48
CA SER A 131 -3.04 13.97 3.22
C SER A 131 -1.73 14.34 2.56
N LEU A 132 -1.81 15.30 1.65
CA LEU A 132 -0.68 15.96 1.01
C LEU A 132 -0.96 17.47 1.11
N SER A 133 0.01 18.20 1.64
CA SER A 133 0.01 19.68 1.62
C SER A 133 1.27 20.11 0.87
N GLY A 134 1.18 20.02 -0.46
CA GLY A 134 2.25 20.35 -1.39
C GLY A 134 2.05 21.72 -2.03
N ARG A 135 3.03 22.14 -2.83
CA ARG A 135 3.03 23.41 -3.56
C ARG A 135 1.94 23.49 -4.62
N ARG A 136 1.63 22.35 -5.26
CA ARG A 136 0.68 22.25 -6.39
C ARG A 136 -0.61 21.53 -6.05
N CYS A 137 -0.68 20.85 -4.92
CA CYS A 137 -1.82 20.04 -4.52
C CYS A 137 -1.97 20.05 -3.00
N VAL A 138 -3.18 20.35 -2.53
CA VAL A 138 -3.55 20.18 -1.12
C VAL A 138 -4.78 19.29 -1.08
N VAL A 139 -4.64 18.12 -0.45
CA VAL A 139 -5.70 17.11 -0.40
C VAL A 139 -5.69 16.42 0.96
N SER A 140 -6.88 16.03 1.41
CA SER A 140 -7.06 15.17 2.57
C SER A 140 -8.26 14.27 2.30
N ARG A 141 -8.05 12.95 2.31
CA ARG A 141 -9.05 11.96 1.92
C ARG A 141 -8.99 10.73 2.81
N VAL A 142 -10.14 10.05 2.86
CA VAL A 142 -10.29 8.71 3.41
C VAL A 142 -10.91 7.87 2.32
N GLN A 143 -10.21 6.81 1.91
CA GLN A 143 -10.69 5.89 0.87
C GLN A 143 -10.75 4.48 1.44
N PHE A 144 -11.81 3.77 1.05
CA PHE A 144 -12.07 2.40 1.46
C PHE A 144 -11.91 1.47 0.27
N TYR A 145 -11.23 0.36 0.51
CA TYR A 145 -11.04 -0.70 -0.46
C TYR A 145 -11.49 -2.02 0.14
N LYS A 146 -11.94 -2.91 -0.73
CA LYS A 146 -12.31 -4.27 -0.36
C LYS A 146 -11.66 -5.25 -1.33
N MET A 147 -10.74 -6.06 -0.81
CA MET A 147 -10.15 -7.18 -1.55
C MET A 147 -11.02 -8.40 -1.34
N ARG A 148 -11.56 -8.97 -2.43
CA ARG A 148 -12.46 -10.12 -2.45
C ARG A 148 -11.85 -11.30 -3.20
#